data_AF-A0A6G3U2C9-F1
#
_entry.id   AF-A0A6G3U2C9-F1
#
_cell.length_a   1.000
_cell.length_b   1.000
_cell.length_c   1.000
_cell.angle_alpha   90.00
_cell.angle_beta   90.00
_cell.angle_gamma   90.00
#
_symmetry.space_group_name_H-M   'P 1'
#
loop_
_entity.id
_entity.type
_entity.pdbx_description
1 polymer ?
#
loop_
_entity_poly.entity_id
_entity_poly.type
_entity_poly.pdbx_seq_one_letter_code
_entity_poly.pdbx_strand_id
1 'polypeptide(L)'
;MEAAAETGAGTGRRGWRAAMRNALYGPDGFYRRPEGPAGHFRTSVHASPLFARAVAALLCRVDEALGRPRVLDFVDMAAGRGELVTGVLAALPPEVADRTRACAVEIAGRPPGLDGRIAWRAEPPRDVTGLLFANEWLDNVPLDV
;
A
#
# COMPACT_ATOMS: atom_id res chain seq x y z
N MET A 1 -38.36 38.00 -9.72
CA MET A 1 -39.23 36.87 -9.34
C MET A 1 -38.64 35.63 -9.99
N GLU A 2 -38.27 34.67 -9.14
CA GLU A 2 -37.56 33.41 -9.42
C GLU A 2 -38.14 32.52 -10.52
N ALA A 3 -37.25 31.75 -11.16
CA ALA A 3 -37.19 30.27 -11.04
C ALA A 3 -35.94 29.79 -11.81
N ALA A 4 -34.83 29.54 -11.11
CA ALA A 4 -34.43 28.25 -10.54
C ALA A 4 -33.99 27.25 -11.64
N ALA A 5 -32.67 27.14 -11.78
CA ALA A 5 -32.03 26.02 -12.46
C ALA A 5 -32.28 24.75 -11.63
N GLU A 6 -33.01 23.80 -12.20
CA GLU A 6 -33.13 22.45 -11.66
C GLU A 6 -31.81 21.71 -11.86
N THR A 7 -30.91 21.87 -10.89
CA THR A 7 -29.86 20.88 -10.63
C THR A 7 -30.53 19.63 -10.06
N GLY A 8 -30.93 18.72 -10.95
CA GLY A 8 -31.40 17.39 -10.60
C GLY A 8 -30.27 16.61 -9.93
N ALA A 9 -30.13 16.75 -8.61
CA ALA A 9 -29.30 15.89 -7.79
C ALA A 9 -29.89 14.48 -7.84
N GLY A 10 -29.31 13.61 -8.68
CA GLY A 10 -29.62 12.19 -8.68
C GLY A 10 -29.23 11.57 -7.35
N THR A 11 -30.14 11.59 -6.37
CA THR A 11 -30.10 10.80 -5.14
C THR A 11 -30.54 9.36 -5.42
N GLY A 12 -30.07 8.80 -6.54
CA GLY A 12 -30.21 7.38 -6.82
C GLY A 12 -29.46 6.58 -5.76
N ARG A 13 -30.09 5.53 -5.23
CA ARG A 13 -29.41 4.55 -4.37
C ARG A 13 -28.12 4.13 -5.07
N ARG A 14 -26.98 4.34 -4.41
CA ARG A 14 -25.67 3.93 -4.94
C ARG A 14 -25.40 2.49 -4.52
N GLY A 15 -24.84 1.69 -5.42
CA GLY A 15 -24.39 0.33 -5.09
C GLY A 15 -23.28 0.36 -4.03
N TRP A 16 -23.17 -0.71 -3.24
CA TRP A 16 -22.21 -0.82 -2.13
C TRP A 16 -20.77 -0.58 -2.56
N ARG A 17 -20.36 -1.10 -3.72
CA ARG A 17 -19.02 -0.87 -4.28
C ARG A 17 -18.73 0.60 -4.51
N ALA A 18 -19.68 1.32 -5.11
CA ALA A 18 -19.53 2.74 -5.41
C ALA A 18 -19.48 3.58 -4.12
N ALA A 19 -20.32 3.23 -3.14
CA ALA A 19 -20.31 3.86 -1.83
C ALA A 19 -18.99 3.65 -1.08
N MET A 20 -18.50 2.41 -0.98
CA MET A 20 -17.21 2.06 -0.37
C MET A 20 -16.05 2.76 -1.07
N ARG A 21 -16.00 2.71 -2.41
CA ARG A 21 -14.93 3.34 -3.18
C ARG A 21 -14.83 4.83 -2.89
N ASN A 22 -15.97 5.54 -2.84
CA ASN A 22 -15.97 6.96 -2.55
C ASN A 22 -15.52 7.23 -1.10
N ALA A 23 -16.08 6.49 -0.13
CA ALA A 23 -15.75 6.68 1.28
C ALA A 23 -14.27 6.38 1.62
N LEU A 24 -13.68 5.36 0.99
CA LEU A 24 -12.30 4.95 1.25
C LEU A 24 -11.29 5.74 0.41
N TYR A 25 -11.56 5.94 -0.88
CA TYR A 25 -10.55 6.35 -1.88
C TYR A 25 -10.93 7.58 -2.73
N GLY A 26 -12.15 8.12 -2.55
CA GLY A 26 -12.56 9.36 -3.19
C GLY A 26 -11.69 10.56 -2.76
N PRO A 27 -11.87 11.75 -3.36
CA PRO A 27 -11.07 12.93 -3.03
C PRO A 27 -10.99 13.24 -1.52
N ASP A 28 -12.10 13.07 -0.80
CA ASP A 28 -12.21 13.25 0.66
C ASP A 28 -12.19 11.91 1.43
N GLY A 29 -11.81 10.83 0.75
CA GLY A 29 -11.83 9.46 1.25
C GLY A 29 -10.83 9.23 2.39
N PHE A 30 -11.17 8.29 3.28
CA PHE A 30 -10.41 8.01 4.50
C PHE A 30 -8.90 7.84 4.29
N TYR A 31 -8.47 7.08 3.28
CA TYR A 31 -7.05 6.77 3.05
C TYR A 31 -6.25 7.93 2.44
N ARG A 32 -6.89 9.00 1.95
CA ARG A 32 -6.20 10.17 1.41
C ARG A 32 -5.93 11.26 2.45
N ARG A 33 -6.55 11.16 3.63
CA ARG A 33 -6.47 12.20 4.66
C ARG A 33 -5.10 12.21 5.35
N PRO A 34 -4.59 13.38 5.80
CA PRO A 34 -3.27 13.49 6.41
C PRO A 34 -3.07 12.62 7.66
N GLU A 35 -4.13 12.47 8.47
CA GLU A 35 -4.10 11.63 9.67
C GLU A 35 -3.82 10.16 9.29
N GLY A 36 -4.39 9.72 8.16
CA GLY A 36 -4.27 8.37 7.63
C GLY A 36 -4.70 7.27 8.61
N PRO A 37 -4.60 5.99 8.22
CA PRO A 37 -4.98 4.87 9.10
C PRO A 37 -4.21 4.85 10.43
N ALA A 38 -2.93 5.21 10.40
CA ALA A 38 -2.06 5.23 11.58
C ALA A 38 -2.46 6.29 12.63
N GLY A 39 -3.27 7.29 12.26
CA GLY A 39 -3.87 8.25 13.21
C GLY A 39 -5.06 7.67 13.98
N HIS A 40 -5.62 6.53 13.54
CA HIS A 40 -6.83 5.95 14.10
C HIS A 40 -6.59 4.56 14.72
N PHE A 41 -5.73 3.74 14.12
CA PHE A 41 -5.47 2.37 14.57
C PHE A 41 -4.00 2.00 14.39
N ARG A 42 -3.53 1.02 15.17
CA ARG A 42 -2.20 0.41 15.01
C ARG A 42 -2.36 -0.96 14.37
N THR A 43 -1.73 -1.16 13.23
CA THR A 43 -1.61 -2.48 12.59
C THR A 43 -0.36 -3.22 13.09
N SER A 44 -0.21 -4.50 12.74
CA SER A 44 0.93 -5.34 13.13
C SER A 44 2.29 -4.73 12.74
N VAL A 45 2.34 -3.97 11.64
CA VAL A 45 3.52 -3.22 11.16
C VAL A 45 4.00 -2.19 12.18
N HIS A 46 3.08 -1.59 12.93
CA HIS A 46 3.37 -0.57 13.93
C HIS A 46 3.63 -1.16 15.32
N ALA A 47 3.36 -2.45 15.52
CA ALA A 47 3.41 -3.08 16.83
C ALA A 47 4.84 -3.52 17.21
N SER A 48 5.63 -4.00 16.24
CA SER A 48 6.98 -4.49 16.49
C SER A 48 7.78 -4.69 15.19
N PRO A 49 9.12 -4.52 15.22
CA PRO A 49 9.98 -4.88 14.09
C PRO A 49 9.99 -6.39 13.77
N LEU A 50 9.38 -7.24 14.61
CA LEU A 50 9.24 -8.68 14.35
C LEU A 50 8.53 -8.99 13.03
N PHE A 51 7.48 -8.23 12.70
CA PHE A 51 6.70 -8.49 11.49
C PHE A 51 7.53 -8.21 10.24
N ALA A 52 8.23 -7.07 10.20
CA ALA A 52 9.15 -6.74 9.12
C ALA A 52 10.28 -7.78 8.96
N ARG A 53 10.84 -8.29 10.07
CA ARG A 53 11.81 -9.39 10.02
C ARG A 53 11.23 -10.68 9.45
N ALA A 54 9.99 -11.02 9.79
CA ALA A 54 9.33 -12.20 9.24
C ALA A 54 9.11 -12.08 7.73
N VAL A 55 8.72 -10.89 7.26
CA VAL A 55 8.56 -10.60 5.82
C VAL A 55 9.92 -10.60 5.11
N ALA A 56 10.98 -10.04 5.70
CA ALA A 56 12.34 -10.12 5.16
C ALA A 56 12.83 -11.57 5.02
N ALA A 57 12.55 -12.42 6.03
CA ALA A 57 12.85 -13.84 5.96
C ALA A 57 12.03 -14.56 4.87
N LEU A 58 10.77 -14.17 4.65
CA LEU A 58 9.97 -14.68 3.54
C LEU A 58 10.57 -14.26 2.18
N LEU A 59 10.98 -13.00 2.04
CA LEU A 59 11.62 -12.49 0.84
C LEU A 59 12.92 -13.26 0.51
N CYS A 60 13.74 -13.56 1.52
CA CYS A 60 14.94 -14.40 1.34
C CYS A 60 14.58 -15.83 0.88
N ARG A 61 13.50 -16.43 1.39
CA ARG A 61 13.06 -17.75 0.91
C ARG A 61 12.57 -17.72 -0.54
N VAL A 62 11.83 -16.68 -0.91
CA VAL A 62 11.38 -16.46 -2.30
C VAL A 62 12.57 -16.29 -3.23
N ASP A 63 13.56 -15.52 -2.80
CA ASP A 63 14.79 -15.30 -3.53
C ASP A 63 15.54 -16.61 -3.87
N GLU A 64 15.75 -17.46 -2.88
CA GLU A 64 16.37 -18.77 -3.06
C GLU A 64 15.54 -19.64 -4.02
N ALA A 65 14.21 -19.66 -3.85
CA ALA A 65 13.31 -20.42 -4.69
C ALA A 65 13.30 -19.95 -6.16
N LEU A 66 13.61 -18.67 -6.40
CA LEU A 66 13.76 -18.08 -7.73
C LEU A 66 15.17 -18.25 -8.32
N GLY A 67 16.08 -18.93 -7.62
CA GLY A 67 17.46 -19.12 -8.06
C GLY A 67 18.32 -17.86 -7.94
N ARG A 68 18.06 -17.01 -6.93
CA ARG A 68 18.82 -15.80 -6.63
C ARG A 68 18.97 -14.85 -7.83
N PRO A 69 17.86 -14.31 -8.37
CA PRO A 69 17.91 -13.43 -9.53
C PRO A 69 18.79 -12.20 -9.28
N ARG A 70 19.40 -11.67 -10.36
CA ARG A 70 20.24 -10.47 -10.30
C ARG A 70 19.52 -9.26 -9.68
N VAL A 71 18.20 -9.18 -9.84
CA VAL A 71 17.34 -8.17 -9.24
C VAL A 71 16.19 -8.89 -8.57
N LEU A 72 15.91 -8.53 -7.32
CA LEU A 72 14.81 -9.09 -6.53
C LEU A 72 13.80 -7.99 -6.21
N ASP A 73 12.55 -8.17 -6.62
CA ASP A 73 11.50 -7.20 -6.35
C ASP A 73 10.86 -7.43 -4.97
N PHE A 74 10.68 -6.34 -4.22
CA PHE A 74 9.81 -6.32 -3.05
C PHE A 74 8.76 -5.23 -3.23
N VAL A 75 7.50 -5.63 -3.37
CA VAL A 75 6.35 -4.74 -3.53
C VAL A 75 5.50 -4.76 -2.26
N ASP A 76 5.43 -3.62 -1.57
CA ASP A 76 4.58 -3.41 -0.40
C ASP A 76 3.28 -2.73 -0.84
N MET A 77 2.18 -3.49 -0.86
CA MET A 77 0.86 -3.03 -1.33
C MET A 77 0.07 -2.37 -0.21
N ALA A 78 -0.51 -1.20 -0.50
CA ALA A 78 -1.11 -0.32 0.49
C ALA A 78 -0.12 -0.01 1.61
N ALA A 79 1.03 0.50 1.20
CA ALA A 79 2.21 0.65 2.05
C ALA A 79 2.03 1.63 3.22
N GLY A 80 0.92 2.38 3.29
CA GLY A 80 0.69 3.35 4.36
C GLY A 80 1.69 4.49 4.26
N ARG A 81 2.62 4.61 5.22
CA ARG A 81 3.74 5.57 5.13
C ARG A 81 5.08 4.87 4.86
N GLY A 82 5.04 3.62 4.41
CA GLY A 82 6.22 2.84 4.05
C GLY A 82 6.92 2.17 5.23
N GLU A 83 6.27 2.06 6.39
CA GLU A 83 6.85 1.48 7.61
C GLU A 83 7.32 0.04 7.39
N LEU A 84 6.52 -0.78 6.69
CA LEU A 84 6.87 -2.17 6.43
C LEU A 84 8.06 -2.27 5.47
N VAL A 85 8.00 -1.62 4.30
CA VAL A 85 9.12 -1.62 3.35
C VAL A 85 10.43 -1.10 3.95
N THR A 86 10.39 -0.06 4.77
CA THR A 86 11.57 0.42 5.49
C THR A 86 12.09 -0.64 6.46
N GLY A 87 11.22 -1.25 7.25
CA GLY A 87 11.60 -2.30 8.20
C GLY A 87 12.16 -3.56 7.50
N VAL A 88 11.57 -3.96 6.37
CA VAL A 88 12.02 -5.11 5.57
C VAL A 88 13.42 -4.83 5.03
N LEU A 89 13.63 -3.69 4.37
CA LEU A 89 14.95 -3.33 3.84
C LEU A 89 16.03 -3.28 4.93
N ALA A 90 15.71 -2.79 6.13
CA ALA A 90 16.63 -2.77 7.27
C ALA A 90 16.93 -4.16 7.85
N ALA A 91 16.05 -5.14 7.62
CA ALA A 91 16.18 -6.50 8.14
C ALA A 91 16.79 -7.49 7.13
N LEU A 92 16.99 -7.09 5.88
CA LEU A 92 17.58 -7.97 4.87
C LEU A 92 19.09 -8.15 5.06
N PRO A 93 19.64 -9.32 4.74
CA PRO A 93 21.08 -9.49 4.57
C PRO A 93 21.62 -8.51 3.52
N PRO A 94 22.82 -7.91 3.71
CA PRO A 94 23.37 -6.90 2.81
C PRO A 94 23.35 -7.31 1.33
N GLU A 95 23.74 -8.54 1.02
CA GLU A 95 23.80 -9.07 -0.35
C GLU A 95 22.42 -9.23 -1.02
N VAL A 96 21.37 -9.38 -0.23
CA VAL A 96 19.98 -9.40 -0.73
C VAL A 96 19.48 -7.97 -0.85
N ALA A 97 19.74 -7.13 0.15
CA ALA A 97 19.35 -5.73 0.18
C ALA A 97 19.91 -4.95 -1.03
N ASP A 98 21.18 -5.18 -1.38
CA ASP A 98 21.89 -4.46 -2.45
C ASP A 98 21.26 -4.64 -3.84
N ARG A 99 20.61 -5.78 -4.09
CA ARG A 99 19.90 -6.07 -5.34
C ARG A 99 18.38 -6.02 -5.21
N THR A 100 17.87 -5.68 -4.03
CA THR A 100 16.43 -5.58 -3.80
C THR A 100 15.92 -4.26 -4.37
N ARG A 101 14.97 -4.34 -5.31
CA ARG A 101 14.21 -3.19 -5.79
C ARG A 101 12.92 -3.08 -4.99
N ALA A 102 12.87 -2.12 -4.07
CA ALA A 102 11.71 -1.87 -3.24
C ALA A 102 10.70 -0.93 -3.92
N CYS A 103 9.42 -1.30 -3.87
CA CYS A 103 8.30 -0.50 -4.35
C CYS A 103 7.20 -0.46 -3.31
N ALA A 104 6.88 0.73 -2.81
CA ALA A 104 5.68 0.99 -2.04
C ALA A 104 4.55 1.43 -2.98
N VAL A 105 3.43 0.71 -2.93
CA VAL A 105 2.23 1.03 -3.70
C VAL A 105 1.21 1.66 -2.75
N GLU A 106 0.93 2.93 -2.97
CA GLU A 106 0.07 3.72 -2.10
C GLU A 106 -0.56 4.89 -2.86
N ILE A 107 -1.83 5.13 -2.60
CA ILE A 107 -2.60 6.21 -3.23
C ILE A 107 -2.37 7.55 -2.53
N ALA A 108 -1.95 7.52 -1.27
CA ALA A 108 -1.54 8.70 -0.52
C ALA A 108 -0.19 9.25 -1.02
N GLY A 109 0.06 10.51 -0.71
CA GLY A 109 1.32 11.16 -1.06
C GLY A 109 2.51 10.50 -0.37
N ARG A 110 3.67 10.50 -1.04
CA ARG A 110 4.92 9.97 -0.48
C ARG A 110 5.26 10.73 0.81
N PRO A 111 5.53 10.03 1.93
CA PRO A 111 5.89 10.68 3.18
C PRO A 111 7.29 11.33 3.12
N PRO A 112 7.49 12.46 3.81
CA PRO A 112 8.79 13.11 3.88
C PRO A 112 9.81 12.22 4.60
N GLY A 113 11.07 12.24 4.17
CA GLY A 113 12.16 11.49 4.79
C GLY A 113 12.21 9.99 4.45
N LEU A 114 11.27 9.47 3.65
CA LEU A 114 11.34 8.09 3.16
C LEU A 114 12.57 7.90 2.27
N ASP A 115 13.30 6.79 2.47
CA ASP A 115 14.51 6.43 1.74
C ASP A 115 14.29 6.53 0.22
N GLY A 116 15.14 7.30 -0.47
CA GLY A 116 15.06 7.55 -1.91
C GLY A 116 15.16 6.29 -2.78
N ARG A 117 15.68 5.19 -2.24
CA ARG A 117 15.73 3.88 -2.91
C ARG A 117 14.35 3.23 -3.05
N ILE A 118 13.38 3.61 -2.23
CA ILE A 118 12.02 3.07 -2.28
C ILE A 118 11.24 3.79 -3.37
N ALA A 119 10.87 3.08 -4.45
CA ALA A 119 9.96 3.61 -5.45
C ALA A 119 8.56 3.79 -4.84
N TRP A 120 7.92 4.94 -5.06
CA TRP A 120 6.55 5.21 -4.62
C TRP A 120 5.62 5.25 -5.83
N ARG A 121 4.56 4.44 -5.84
CA ARG A 121 3.65 4.31 -7.00
C ARG A 121 2.20 4.27 -6.54
N ALA A 122 1.28 4.77 -7.36
CA ALA A 122 -0.15 4.63 -7.12
C ALA A 122 -0.70 3.25 -7.54
N GLU A 123 0.04 2.54 -8.40
CA GLU A 123 -0.34 1.22 -8.93
C GLU A 123 0.86 0.26 -8.88
N PRO A 124 0.61 -1.05 -8.71
CA PRO A 124 1.69 -2.04 -8.70
C PRO A 124 2.44 -2.10 -10.04
N PRO A 125 3.74 -2.45 -10.03
CA PRO A 125 4.47 -2.78 -11.26
C PRO A 125 3.77 -3.91 -12.04
N ARG A 126 3.85 -3.87 -13.37
CA ARG A 126 3.26 -4.90 -14.24
C ARG A 126 3.95 -6.26 -14.10
N ASP A 127 5.27 -6.22 -13.93
CA ASP A 127 6.13 -7.39 -13.81
C ASP A 127 6.87 -7.34 -12.48
N VAL A 128 6.86 -8.45 -11.75
CA VAL A 128 7.50 -8.60 -10.45
C VAL A 128 8.27 -9.91 -10.44
N THR A 129 9.59 -9.84 -10.20
CA THR A 129 10.44 -11.01 -9.93
C THR A 129 10.82 -11.00 -8.45
N GLY A 130 9.97 -11.55 -7.60
CA GLY A 130 10.17 -11.53 -6.16
C GLY A 130 8.86 -11.61 -5.39
N LEU A 131 8.71 -10.78 -4.37
CA LEU A 131 7.56 -10.81 -3.46
C LEU A 131 6.71 -9.55 -3.60
N LEU A 132 5.42 -9.75 -3.89
CA LEU A 132 4.38 -8.77 -3.63
C LEU A 132 3.68 -9.15 -2.33
N PHE A 133 3.64 -8.23 -1.38
CA PHE A 133 3.08 -8.42 -0.05
C PHE A 133 1.99 -7.40 0.21
N ALA A 134 0.83 -7.86 0.69
CA ALA A 134 -0.35 -7.02 0.93
C ALA A 134 -0.94 -7.33 2.31
N ASN A 135 -0.45 -6.65 3.35
CA ASN A 135 -0.96 -6.82 4.70
C ASN A 135 -2.25 -6.00 4.88
N GLU A 136 -3.34 -6.66 5.30
CA GLU A 136 -4.62 -5.97 5.62
C GLU A 136 -5.12 -5.08 4.46
N TRP A 137 -4.92 -5.53 3.22
CA TRP A 137 -5.39 -4.81 2.03
C TRP A 137 -6.75 -5.32 1.54
N LEU A 138 -6.98 -6.63 1.57
CA LEU A 138 -8.15 -7.26 0.95
C LEU A 138 -9.47 -6.92 1.63
N ASP A 139 -9.45 -6.65 2.93
CA ASP A 139 -10.59 -6.17 3.73
C ASP A 139 -11.06 -4.77 3.32
N ASN A 140 -10.23 -4.02 2.59
CA ASN A 140 -10.50 -2.67 2.13
C ASN A 140 -10.87 -2.59 0.64
N VAL A 141 -10.98 -3.73 -0.05
CA VAL A 141 -11.35 -3.77 -1.48
C VAL A 141 -12.86 -3.53 -1.65
N PRO A 142 -13.30 -2.48 -2.38
CA PRO A 142 -14.72 -2.19 -2.58
C PRO A 142 -15.42 -3.33 -3.32
N LEU A 143 -16.50 -3.85 -2.75
CA LEU A 143 -17.31 -4.93 -3.32
C LEU A 143 -18.80 -4.60 -3.32
N ASP A 144 -19.56 -5.36 -4.10
CA ASP A 144 -21.02 -5.36 -4.03
C ASP A 144 -21.48 -6.40 -2.99
N VAL A 145 -22.70 -6.24 -2.47
CA VAL A 145 -23.33 -7.11 -1.47
C VAL A 145 -24.70 -7.53 -1.97
#